data_AF-A0A259JAP1-F1
#
_entry.id   AF-A0A259JAP1-F1
#
_cell.length_a   1.000
_cell.length_b   1.000
_cell.length_c   1.000
_cell.angle_alpha   90.00
_cell.angle_beta   90.00
_cell.angle_gamma   90.00
#
_symmetry.space_group_name_H-M   'P 1'
#
loop_
_entity.id
_entity.type
_entity.pdbx_description
1 polymer ?
#
loop_
_entity_poly.entity_id
_entity_poly.type
_entity_poly.pdbx_seq_one_letter_code
_entity_poly.pdbx_strand_id
1 'polypeptide(L)'
;MLFNFMTNMGPNAQTYLLAGEVFPTHIRGRGAGFAAAFAKIGAVLTAFLFPILLIDLGTKPLLYILVATSLLGAWITWQFRIETTGVKLDDIGI
;
A
#
# COMPACT_ATOMS: atom_id res chain seq x y z
N MET A 1 -0.68 -4.76 19.45
CA MET A 1 0.43 -3.80 19.63
C MET A 1 1.53 -4.01 18.57
N LEU A 2 2.22 -5.15 18.54
CA LEU A 2 3.32 -5.41 17.61
C LEU A 2 2.95 -5.27 16.11
N PHE A 3 1.84 -5.88 15.68
CA PHE A 3 1.39 -5.79 14.28
C PHE A 3 1.13 -4.34 13.82
N ASN A 4 0.45 -3.55 14.64
CA ASN A 4 0.10 -2.16 14.33
C ASN A 4 1.36 -1.27 14.30
N PHE A 5 2.31 -1.51 15.22
CA PHE A 5 3.62 -0.85 15.23
C PHE A 5 4.43 -1.16 13.96
N MET A 6 4.56 -2.44 13.58
CA MET A 6 5.31 -2.83 12.37
C MET A 6 4.67 -2.30 11.09
N THR A 7 3.32 -2.25 11.03
CA THR A 7 2.60 -1.71 9.88
C THR A 7 2.81 -0.21 9.71
N ASN A 8 2.82 0.55 10.80
CA ASN A 8 3.07 1.99 10.76
C ASN A 8 4.55 2.32 10.52
N MET A 9 5.48 1.51 11.02
CA MET A 9 6.92 1.74 10.85
C MET A 9 7.39 1.53 9.41
N GLY A 10 6.77 0.62 8.65
CA GLY A 10 7.18 0.31 7.27
C GLY A 10 6.10 0.58 6.23
N PRO A 11 5.19 -0.37 5.97
CA PRO A 11 4.31 -0.33 4.80
C PRO A 11 3.42 0.92 4.71
N ASN A 12 2.84 1.36 5.84
CA ASN A 12 1.90 2.49 5.85
C ASN A 12 2.62 3.82 5.57
N ALA A 13 3.71 4.08 6.29
CA ALA A 13 4.52 5.28 6.08
C ALA A 13 5.12 5.31 4.67
N GLN A 14 5.64 4.17 4.18
CA GLN A 14 6.29 4.09 2.87
C GLN A 14 5.31 4.29 1.72
N THR A 15 4.11 3.70 1.78
CA THR A 15 3.07 3.91 0.74
C THR A 15 2.54 5.34 0.75
N TYR A 16 2.42 5.97 1.92
CA TYR A 16 1.98 7.36 2.02
C TYR A 16 3.03 8.35 1.49
N LEU A 17 4.31 8.12 1.79
CA LEU A 17 5.42 8.90 1.23
C LEU A 17 5.51 8.72 -0.29
N LEU A 18 5.47 7.48 -0.78
CA LEU A 18 5.57 7.18 -2.20
C LEU A 18 4.41 7.82 -2.99
N ALA A 19 3.19 7.81 -2.46
CA ALA A 19 2.05 8.49 -3.07
C ALA A 19 2.21 10.01 -3.17
N GLY A 20 3.04 10.63 -2.30
CA GLY A 20 3.35 12.05 -2.35
C GLY A 20 4.53 12.42 -3.24
N GLU A 21 5.47 11.49 -3.45
CA GLU A 21 6.73 11.72 -4.17
C GLU A 21 6.72 11.26 -5.63
N VAL A 22 5.87 10.30 -5.98
CA VAL A 22 5.76 9.78 -7.37
C VAL A 22 5.11 10.78 -8.32
N PHE A 23 4.34 11.75 -7.82
CA PHE A 23 3.64 12.71 -8.66
C PHE A 23 4.29 14.11 -8.61
N PRO A 24 4.57 14.73 -9.78
CA PRO A 24 5.13 16.07 -9.83
C PRO A 24 4.17 17.11 -9.22
N THR A 25 4.75 18.20 -8.71
CA THR A 25 4.08 19.21 -7.86
C THR A 25 2.77 19.75 -8.44
N HIS A 26 2.69 19.88 -9.77
CA HIS A 26 1.54 20.40 -10.50
C HIS A 26 0.33 19.44 -10.57
N ILE A 27 0.53 18.11 -10.47
CA ILE A 27 -0.55 17.10 -10.48
C ILE A 27 -0.65 16.29 -9.18
N ARG A 28 0.24 16.52 -8.21
CA ARG A 28 0.30 15.77 -6.94
C ARG A 28 -1.05 15.62 -6.24
N GLY A 29 -1.88 16.66 -6.22
CA GLY A 29 -3.21 16.59 -5.61
C GLY A 29 -4.15 15.58 -6.28
N ARG A 30 -4.14 15.49 -7.62
CA ARG A 30 -4.97 14.53 -8.37
C ARG A 30 -4.38 13.12 -8.36
N GLY A 31 -3.06 13.01 -8.51
CA GLY A 31 -2.35 11.72 -8.50
C GLY A 31 -2.41 11.02 -7.14
N ALA A 32 -2.11 11.74 -6.05
CA ALA A 32 -2.22 11.20 -4.70
C ALA A 32 -3.67 10.86 -4.33
N GLY A 33 -4.63 11.68 -4.76
CA GLY A 33 -6.06 11.42 -4.57
C GLY A 33 -6.53 10.13 -5.27
N PHE A 34 -6.07 9.90 -6.51
CA PHE A 34 -6.35 8.67 -7.25
C PHE A 34 -5.74 7.45 -6.54
N ALA A 35 -4.46 7.51 -6.15
CA ALA A 35 -3.81 6.44 -5.40
C ALA A 35 -4.53 6.14 -4.07
N ALA A 36 -4.95 7.17 -3.33
CA ALA A 36 -5.72 7.03 -2.11
C ALA A 36 -7.10 6.39 -2.33
N ALA A 37 -7.77 6.68 -3.46
CA ALA A 37 -9.04 6.06 -3.81
C ALA A 37 -8.90 4.55 -4.01
N PHE A 38 -7.86 4.08 -4.71
CA PHE A 38 -7.57 2.64 -4.84
C PHE A 38 -7.28 1.99 -3.49
N ALA A 39 -6.51 2.65 -2.63
CA ALA A 39 -6.27 2.16 -1.28
C ALA A 39 -7.58 2.02 -0.48
N LYS A 40 -8.51 2.97 -0.61
CA LYS A 40 -9.83 2.89 0.03
C LYS A 40 -10.67 1.75 -0.53
N ILE A 41 -10.67 1.51 -1.84
CA ILE A 41 -11.38 0.37 -2.45
C ILE A 41 -10.85 -0.95 -1.90
N GLY A 42 -9.53 -1.13 -1.84
CA GLY A 42 -8.92 -2.33 -1.28
C GLY A 42 -9.25 -2.53 0.20
N ALA A 43 -9.29 -1.45 0.98
CA ALA A 43 -9.68 -1.49 2.39
C ALA A 43 -11.14 -1.92 2.57
N VAL A 44 -12.05 -1.39 1.75
CA VAL A 44 -13.48 -1.74 1.78
C VAL A 44 -13.68 -3.21 1.39
N LEU A 45 -13.06 -3.67 0.29
CA LEU A 45 -13.12 -5.06 -0.12
C LEU A 45 -12.63 -6.00 0.99
N THR A 46 -11.49 -5.68 1.60
CA THR A 46 -10.94 -6.47 2.70
C THR A 46 -11.89 -6.47 3.89
N ALA A 47 -12.45 -5.31 4.28
CA ALA A 47 -13.37 -5.23 5.43
C ALA A 47 -14.61 -6.13 5.27
N PHE A 48 -15.12 -6.31 4.05
CA PHE A 48 -16.25 -7.19 3.78
C PHE A 48 -15.86 -8.65 3.56
N LEU A 49 -14.70 -8.91 2.96
CA LEU A 49 -14.26 -10.25 2.59
C LEU A 49 -13.60 -10.99 3.77
N PHE A 50 -12.89 -10.28 4.64
CA PHE A 50 -12.17 -10.85 5.78
C PHE A 50 -13.09 -11.57 6.79
N PRO A 51 -14.27 -11.04 7.17
CA PRO A 51 -15.21 -11.73 8.06
C PRO A 51 -15.76 -13.02 7.43
N ILE A 52 -16.05 -13.01 6.13
CA ILE A 52 -16.58 -14.17 5.40
C ILE A 52 -15.52 -15.28 5.36
N LEU A 53 -14.29 -14.95 4.98
CA LEU A 53 -13.18 -15.91 4.98
C LEU A 53 -12.85 -16.43 6.38
N LEU A 54 -12.96 -15.59 7.41
CA LEU A 54 -12.69 -15.99 8.79
C LEU A 54 -13.70 -17.05 9.28
N ILE A 55 -14.96 -16.94 8.88
CA ILE A 55 -16.02 -17.90 9.25
C ILE A 55 -15.83 -19.23 8.51
N ASP A 56 -15.47 -19.19 7.23
CA ASP A 56 -15.44 -20.38 6.37
C ASP A 56 -14.12 -21.16 6.46
N LEU A 57 -12.97 -20.46 6.59
CA LEU A 57 -11.64 -21.06 6.58
C LEU A 57 -10.96 -21.08 7.97
N GLY A 58 -11.41 -20.24 8.91
CA GLY A 58 -10.80 -20.11 10.23
C GLY A 58 -9.45 -19.36 10.23
N THR A 59 -8.85 -19.22 11.41
CA THR A 59 -7.75 -18.26 11.64
C THR A 59 -6.43 -18.62 10.97
N LYS A 60 -6.07 -19.91 10.90
CA LYS A 60 -4.77 -20.37 10.36
C LYS A 60 -4.59 -20.06 8.87
N PRO A 61 -5.49 -20.49 7.97
CA PRO A 61 -5.37 -20.15 6.54
C PRO A 61 -5.49 -18.64 6.28
N LEU A 62 -6.28 -17.91 7.07
CA LEU A 62 -6.38 -16.45 6.96
C LEU A 62 -5.03 -15.76 7.21
N LEU A 63 -4.26 -16.24 8.19
CA LEU A 63 -2.91 -15.74 8.46
C LEU A 63 -1.94 -16.05 7.31
N TYR A 64 -2.01 -17.23 6.70
CA TYR A 64 -1.21 -17.55 5.52
C TYR A 64 -1.56 -16.65 4.33
N ILE A 65 -2.84 -16.38 4.11
CA ILE A 65 -3.29 -15.43 3.08
C ILE A 65 -2.71 -14.05 3.38
N LEU A 66 -2.82 -13.56 4.62
CA LEU A 66 -2.29 -12.24 4.98
C LEU A 66 -0.78 -12.13 4.73
N VAL A 67 -0.01 -13.16 5.09
CA VAL A 67 1.43 -13.22 4.81
C VAL A 67 1.69 -13.22 3.30
N ALA A 68 0.96 -14.01 2.53
CA ALA A 68 1.09 -14.02 1.07
C ALA A 68 0.78 -12.65 0.45
N THR A 69 -0.29 -11.98 0.89
CA THR A 69 -0.64 -10.64 0.40
C THR A 69 0.41 -9.60 0.79
N SER A 70 0.98 -9.68 2.00
CA SER A 70 2.08 -8.80 2.42
C SER A 70 3.35 -9.03 1.60
N LEU A 71 3.70 -10.29 1.30
CA LEU A 71 4.86 -10.61 0.45
C LEU A 71 4.65 -10.17 -1.00
N LEU A 72 3.45 -10.36 -1.55
CA LEU A 72 3.09 -9.85 -2.87
C LEU A 72 3.16 -8.32 -2.92
N GLY A 73 2.64 -7.64 -1.89
CA GLY A 73 2.75 -6.19 -1.77
C GLY A 73 4.20 -5.70 -1.71
N ALA A 74 5.05 -6.39 -0.94
CA ALA A 74 6.48 -6.11 -0.88
C ALA A 74 7.17 -6.35 -2.23
N TRP A 75 6.83 -7.43 -2.92
CA TRP A 75 7.37 -7.76 -4.25
C TRP A 75 6.98 -6.72 -5.31
N ILE A 76 5.70 -6.34 -5.36
CA ILE A 76 5.21 -5.31 -6.28
C ILE A 76 5.90 -3.98 -5.96
N THR A 77 6.00 -3.61 -4.67
CA THR A 77 6.71 -2.39 -4.25
C THR A 77 8.18 -2.44 -4.64
N TRP A 78 8.82 -3.61 -4.59
CA TRP A 78 10.21 -3.78 -5.01
C TRP A 78 10.38 -3.65 -6.53
N GLN A 79 9.49 -4.26 -7.31
CA GLN A 79 9.53 -4.23 -8.78
C GLN A 79 9.22 -2.85 -9.35
N PHE A 80 8.25 -2.14 -8.76
CA PHE A 80 7.82 -0.81 -9.17
C PHE A 80 8.44 0.30 -8.32
N ARG A 81 9.53 0.01 -7.61
CA ARG A 81 10.24 1.00 -6.82
C ARG A 81 10.81 2.05 -7.76
N ILE A 82 10.17 3.22 -7.78
CA ILE A 82 10.74 4.42 -8.36
C ILE A 82 11.56 5.04 -7.22
N GLU A 83 12.89 5.02 -7.35
CA GLU A 83 13.77 5.61 -6.34
C GLU A 83 13.66 7.14 -6.42
N THR A 84 12.85 7.73 -5.55
CA THR A 84 12.61 9.18 -5.44
C THR A 84 13.68 9.89 -4.58
N THR A 85 14.56 9.13 -3.91
CA THR A 85 15.61 9.66 -3.02
C THR A 85 16.66 10.44 -3.82
N GLY A 86 16.60 11.77 -3.76
CA GLY A 86 17.63 12.66 -4.30
C GLY A 86 17.36 13.26 -5.69
N VAL A 87 16.19 13.00 -6.27
CA VAL A 87 15.78 13.58 -7.57
C VAL A 87 14.87 14.78 -7.32
N LYS A 88 15.09 15.88 -8.06
CA LYS A 88 14.16 17.03 -8.02
C LYS A 88 12.80 16.56 -8.55
N LEU A 89 11.75 16.73 -7.75
CA LEU A 89 10.37 16.34 -8.07
C LEU A 89 9.82 16.96 -9.39
N ASP A 90 10.50 17.96 -9.95
CA ASP A 90 10.17 18.59 -11.24
C ASP A 90 10.69 17.81 -12.47
N ASP A 91 11.66 16.90 -12.32
CA ASP A 91 12.17 16.03 -13.40
C ASP A 91 11.52 14.62 -13.37
N ILE A 92 10.62 14.36 -12.42
CA ILE A 92 9.86 13.11 -12.34
C ILE A 92 8.64 13.25 -13.27
N GLY A 93 8.92 13.27 -14.56
CA GLY A 93 7.96 13.37 -15.65
C GLY A 93 8.65 12.97 -16.94
N ILE A 94 8.03 12.06 -17.70
CA ILE A 94 8.39 11.81 -19.09
C ILE A 94 8.16 13.10 -19.89
#